data_AF-A0AAE0RR08-F1
#
_entry.id   AF-A0AAE0RR08-F1
#
_cell.length_a   1.000
_cell.length_b   1.000
_cell.length_c   1.000
_cell.angle_alpha   90.00
_cell.angle_beta   90.00
_cell.angle_gamma   90.00
#
_symmetry.space_group_name_H-M   'P 1'
#
loop_
_entity.id
_entity.type
_entity.pdbx_description
1 polymer ?
#
loop_
_entity_poly.entity_id
_entity_poly.type
_entity_poly.pdbx_seq_one_letter_code
_entity_poly.pdbx_strand_id
1 'polypeptide(L)'
;MKTAYLDAVGMAIYITSIIFCVFVCLALDCHAVSWSSVSTEVENIATIYQGKTSMIPLQDLSKTLNVSLGLQLLALNNFDDVGGIMDISTYLSMEWTEEIYFNAYGSAAPDTSITISAASIWKPSLILVNSAGASTEIVQEQSQVRIYLKSGKCEWTENVDLQGSCRPNVYFYPFDVHDCSFKFTSRAYISSELTLIASSFKKDYFEENVAWTVEKMSAERLSQDSKSHVKFQIRIARRSLNYVLNYLLPILILSGLNIFVFILPRSSGERAGYSVTCFLAFVVFMNSIVSSLPKSSAPVSVLVYYLTVMMTISAAITILVLCTLMIEKRVVKQNEVEEKTKEKNKDDSGTNIEENKDENKKASSPRLCYSCCMPNRIKDISSQNQLFLEPPRCLQTFAWICRRLVCRYCILPKDATELRWVEVGNTLDVFFFVFFLVGEIIFSIGYLSPVSKQYSDTVWTNN
;
A
#
# COMPACT_ATOMS: atom_id res chain seq x y z
N MET A 1 45.49 8.46 -92.20
CA MET A 1 45.59 9.71 -91.40
C MET A 1 44.53 9.83 -90.28
N LYS A 2 43.55 8.91 -90.13
CA LYS A 2 42.58 8.90 -89.01
C LYS A 2 42.88 7.90 -87.88
N THR A 3 43.79 6.95 -88.08
CA THR A 3 44.16 5.93 -87.07
C THR A 3 45.30 6.37 -86.14
N ALA A 4 46.29 7.14 -86.63
CA ALA A 4 47.40 7.62 -85.80
C ALA A 4 47.01 8.73 -84.79
N TYR A 5 45.89 9.42 -85.01
CA TYR A 5 45.42 10.48 -84.10
C TYR A 5 44.67 9.93 -82.88
N LEU A 6 44.05 8.75 -83.01
CA LEU A 6 43.32 8.11 -81.90
C LEU A 6 44.28 7.51 -80.87
N ASP A 7 45.40 6.93 -81.32
CA ASP A 7 46.41 6.33 -80.43
C ASP A 7 47.18 7.40 -79.64
N ALA A 8 47.42 8.58 -80.24
CA ALA A 8 48.08 9.70 -79.56
C ALA A 8 47.18 10.32 -78.47
N VAL A 9 45.88 10.44 -78.72
CA VAL A 9 44.91 10.95 -77.73
C VAL A 9 44.69 9.94 -76.61
N GLY A 10 44.65 8.63 -76.91
CA GLY A 10 44.55 7.58 -75.90
C GLY A 10 45.76 7.54 -74.95
N MET A 11 46.98 7.65 -75.49
CA MET A 11 48.21 7.74 -74.69
C MET A 11 48.27 9.01 -73.83
N ALA A 12 47.84 10.16 -74.36
CA ALA A 12 47.79 11.40 -73.59
C ALA A 12 46.80 11.31 -72.41
N ILE A 13 45.61 10.75 -72.62
CA ILE A 13 44.62 10.56 -71.55
C ILE A 13 45.16 9.62 -70.47
N TYR A 14 45.80 8.51 -70.87
CA TYR A 14 46.37 7.54 -69.93
C TYR A 14 47.49 8.15 -69.08
N ILE A 15 48.38 8.94 -69.70
CA ILE A 15 49.46 9.64 -68.99
C ILE A 15 48.90 10.72 -68.05
N THR A 16 47.89 11.49 -68.48
CA THR A 16 47.26 12.51 -67.63
C THR A 16 46.50 11.90 -66.44
N SER A 17 45.86 10.73 -66.61
CA SER A 17 45.25 10.00 -65.48
C SER A 17 46.28 9.46 -64.49
N ILE A 18 47.44 8.99 -64.96
CA ILE A 18 48.52 8.55 -64.06
C ILE A 18 49.12 9.73 -63.31
N ILE A 19 49.38 10.85 -64.00
CA ILE A 19 49.92 12.06 -63.35
C ILE A 19 48.91 12.61 -62.34
N PHE A 20 47.61 12.61 -62.65
CA PHE A 20 46.56 13.02 -61.72
C PHE A 20 46.47 12.09 -60.50
N CYS A 21 46.56 10.76 -60.68
CA CYS A 21 46.63 9.83 -59.56
C CYS A 21 47.88 10.02 -58.70
N VAL A 22 49.05 10.24 -59.30
CA VAL A 22 50.30 10.51 -58.56
C VAL A 22 50.23 11.84 -57.82
N PHE A 23 49.64 12.87 -58.43
CA PHE A 23 49.45 14.17 -57.79
C PHE A 23 48.41 14.12 -56.66
N VAL A 24 47.35 13.32 -56.79
CA VAL A 24 46.38 13.06 -55.70
C VAL A 24 47.03 12.23 -54.58
N CYS A 25 47.88 11.24 -54.88
CA CYS A 25 48.62 10.48 -53.88
C CYS A 25 49.73 11.28 -53.18
N LEU A 26 50.29 12.32 -53.83
CA LEU A 26 51.29 13.23 -53.23
C LEU A 26 50.66 14.42 -52.51
N ALA A 27 49.48 14.89 -52.95
CA ALA A 27 48.74 15.99 -52.32
C ALA A 27 47.87 15.52 -51.13
N LEU A 28 47.50 14.23 -51.13
CA LEU A 28 47.21 13.53 -49.88
C LEU A 28 48.55 13.28 -49.20
N ASP A 29 49.06 14.31 -48.53
CA ASP A 29 49.90 14.08 -47.37
C ASP A 29 49.13 13.06 -46.51
N CYS A 30 49.60 11.82 -46.59
CA CYS A 30 49.22 10.78 -45.69
C CYS A 30 49.78 11.24 -44.35
N HIS A 31 49.02 12.09 -43.66
CA HIS A 31 48.94 12.00 -42.22
C HIS A 31 48.37 10.61 -41.93
N ALA A 32 49.24 9.61 -42.10
CA ALA A 32 49.24 8.48 -41.21
C ALA A 32 49.33 9.10 -39.82
N VAL A 33 48.17 9.35 -39.21
CA VAL A 33 48.07 9.41 -37.77
C VAL A 33 48.65 8.07 -37.34
N SER A 34 49.88 8.13 -36.84
CA SER A 34 50.61 6.96 -36.42
C SER A 34 49.78 6.27 -35.33
N TRP A 35 49.20 5.12 -35.64
CA TRP A 35 48.51 4.27 -34.65
C TRP A 35 49.47 3.68 -33.59
N SER A 36 50.76 4.02 -33.67
CA SER A 36 51.81 3.48 -32.82
C SER A 36 51.74 3.96 -31.37
N SER A 37 51.19 5.13 -31.05
CA SER A 37 51.13 5.58 -29.64
C SER A 37 50.07 4.82 -28.84
N VAL A 38 48.86 4.69 -29.37
CA VAL A 38 47.74 4.03 -28.66
C VAL A 38 47.97 2.51 -28.53
N SER A 39 48.49 1.84 -29.57
CA SER A 39 48.75 0.40 -29.51
C SER A 39 49.83 0.05 -28.48
N THR A 40 50.91 0.84 -28.41
CA THR A 40 52.02 0.60 -27.48
C THR A 40 51.59 0.80 -26.02
N GLU A 41 50.75 1.79 -25.75
CA GLU A 41 50.24 2.06 -24.39
C GLU A 41 49.29 0.95 -23.92
N VAL A 42 48.40 0.46 -24.79
CA VAL A 42 47.50 -0.66 -24.48
C VAL A 42 48.27 -1.97 -24.27
N GLU A 43 49.31 -2.24 -25.07
CA GLU A 43 50.20 -3.40 -24.87
C GLU A 43 51.01 -3.29 -23.57
N ASN A 44 51.47 -2.09 -23.21
CA ASN A 44 52.15 -1.82 -21.94
C ASN A 44 51.22 -2.00 -20.73
N ILE A 45 49.95 -1.60 -20.85
CA ILE A 45 48.94 -1.85 -19.81
C ILE A 45 48.67 -3.35 -19.69
N ALA A 46 48.48 -4.04 -20.81
CA ALA A 46 48.25 -5.48 -20.80
C ALA A 46 49.41 -6.26 -20.14
N THR A 47 50.67 -5.85 -20.36
CA THR A 47 51.84 -6.47 -19.73
C THR A 47 51.93 -6.18 -18.22
N ILE A 48 51.54 -4.98 -17.76
CA ILE A 48 51.48 -4.66 -16.32
C ILE A 48 50.45 -5.53 -15.58
N TYR A 49 49.33 -5.82 -16.25
CA TYR A 49 48.23 -6.62 -15.68
C TYR A 49 48.36 -8.12 -15.85
N GLN A 50 49.35 -8.63 -16.60
CA GLN A 50 49.55 -10.07 -16.79
C GLN A 50 49.67 -10.79 -15.43
N GLY A 51 48.63 -11.56 -15.08
CA GLY A 51 48.56 -12.34 -13.84
C GLY A 51 48.19 -11.57 -12.56
N LYS A 52 47.89 -10.26 -12.63
CA LYS A 52 47.58 -9.41 -11.47
C LYS A 52 46.13 -8.92 -11.37
N THR A 53 45.29 -9.26 -12.33
CA THR A 53 43.88 -8.83 -12.40
C THR A 53 43.02 -9.27 -11.21
N SER A 54 43.45 -10.30 -10.47
CA SER A 54 42.74 -10.81 -9.28
C SER A 54 43.19 -10.20 -7.95
N MET A 55 44.21 -9.34 -7.93
CA MET A 55 44.73 -8.72 -6.71
C MET A 55 44.14 -7.32 -6.51
N ILE A 56 43.83 -6.97 -5.26
CA ILE A 56 43.42 -5.60 -4.92
C ILE A 56 44.53 -4.63 -5.35
N PRO A 57 44.20 -3.51 -6.01
CA PRO A 57 45.18 -2.64 -6.67
C PRO A 57 45.87 -1.68 -5.69
N LEU A 58 46.39 -2.23 -4.60
CA LEU A 58 47.13 -1.52 -3.57
C LEU A 58 48.57 -1.99 -3.58
N GLN A 59 49.50 -1.04 -3.54
CA GLN A 59 50.92 -1.35 -3.37
C GLN A 59 51.27 -1.57 -1.90
N ASP A 60 50.54 -0.91 -1.00
CA ASP A 60 50.68 -1.01 0.45
C ASP A 60 49.40 -1.62 1.05
N LEU A 61 49.51 -2.85 1.57
CA LEU A 61 48.40 -3.59 2.16
C LEU A 61 47.93 -3.02 3.50
N SER A 62 48.66 -2.05 4.08
CA SER A 62 48.21 -1.32 5.27
C SER A 62 47.19 -0.23 4.95
N LYS A 63 47.06 0.15 3.67
CA LYS A 63 46.07 1.14 3.22
C LYS A 63 44.73 0.48 2.89
N THR A 64 43.67 1.26 3.03
CA THR A 64 42.32 0.86 2.64
C THR A 64 41.98 1.44 1.27
N LEU A 65 41.47 0.62 0.37
CA LEU A 65 40.97 1.08 -0.93
C LEU A 65 39.57 1.67 -0.78
N ASN A 66 39.38 2.89 -1.28
CA ASN A 66 38.08 3.54 -1.32
C ASN A 66 37.41 3.27 -2.67
N VAL A 67 36.20 2.69 -2.63
CA VAL A 67 35.37 2.47 -3.81
C VAL A 67 34.08 3.26 -3.66
N SER A 68 33.87 4.24 -4.53
CA SER A 68 32.67 5.04 -4.57
C SER A 68 31.59 4.35 -5.39
N LEU A 69 30.40 4.19 -4.81
CA LEU A 69 29.23 3.57 -5.42
C LEU A 69 28.14 4.60 -5.65
N GLY A 70 27.62 4.65 -6.86
CA GLY A 70 26.47 5.45 -7.24
C GLY A 70 25.40 4.63 -7.93
N LEU A 71 24.14 5.02 -7.73
CA LEU A 71 23.00 4.47 -8.45
C LEU A 71 22.29 5.58 -9.21
N GLN A 72 21.89 5.26 -10.43
CA GLN A 72 21.00 6.07 -11.24
C GLN A 72 19.74 5.25 -11.50
N LEU A 73 18.62 5.67 -10.92
CA LEU A 73 17.33 5.02 -11.13
C LEU A 73 16.84 5.29 -12.55
N LEU A 74 16.49 4.23 -13.27
CA LEU A 74 15.92 4.27 -14.62
C LEU A 74 14.44 3.96 -14.58
N ALA A 75 14.06 2.88 -13.91
CA ALA A 75 12.68 2.47 -13.78
C ALA A 75 12.42 1.78 -12.44
N LEU A 76 11.22 2.00 -11.91
CA LEU A 76 10.63 1.16 -10.88
C LEU A 76 9.76 0.14 -11.59
N ASN A 77 10.25 -1.10 -11.71
CA ASN A 77 9.63 -2.13 -12.53
C ASN A 77 8.43 -2.73 -11.80
N ASN A 78 8.63 -3.12 -10.55
CA ASN A 78 7.60 -3.73 -9.74
C ASN A 78 7.84 -3.49 -8.24
N PHE A 79 6.76 -3.36 -7.48
CA PHE A 79 6.79 -3.45 -6.04
C PHE A 79 5.68 -4.41 -5.61
N ASP A 80 6.10 -5.63 -5.26
CA ASP A 80 5.22 -6.64 -4.69
C ASP A 80 5.06 -6.34 -3.20
N ASP A 81 3.98 -5.63 -2.87
CA ASP A 81 3.59 -5.30 -1.51
C ASP A 81 3.07 -6.50 -0.72
N VAL A 82 2.77 -7.63 -1.37
CA VAL A 82 2.39 -8.89 -0.72
C VAL A 82 3.62 -9.71 -0.34
N GLY A 83 4.55 -9.88 -1.29
CA GLY A 83 5.81 -10.61 -1.12
C GLY A 83 6.92 -9.81 -0.46
N GLY A 84 6.81 -8.48 -0.42
CA GLY A 84 7.83 -7.59 0.13
C GLY A 84 9.08 -7.54 -0.74
N ILE A 85 8.90 -7.45 -2.06
CA ILE A 85 9.99 -7.45 -3.05
C ILE A 85 9.88 -6.22 -3.93
N MET A 86 11.01 -5.53 -4.12
CA MET A 86 11.13 -4.37 -5.00
C MET A 86 12.09 -4.67 -6.13
N ASP A 87 11.62 -4.46 -7.36
CA ASP A 87 12.38 -4.63 -8.59
C ASP A 87 12.61 -3.26 -9.24
N ILE A 88 13.87 -2.90 -9.45
CA ILE A 88 14.27 -1.65 -10.10
C ILE A 88 15.32 -1.90 -11.18
N SER A 89 15.28 -1.09 -12.24
CA SER A 89 16.37 -1.01 -13.21
C SER A 89 17.21 0.23 -12.92
N THR A 90 18.53 0.05 -12.88
CA THR A 90 19.46 1.12 -12.49
C THR A 90 20.74 1.07 -13.32
N TYR A 91 21.39 2.23 -13.51
CA TYR A 91 22.83 2.19 -13.74
C TYR A 91 23.57 2.14 -12.41
N LEU A 92 24.40 1.12 -12.23
CA LEU A 92 25.35 1.03 -11.12
C LEU A 92 26.69 1.58 -11.58
N SER A 93 27.13 2.67 -10.95
CA SER A 93 28.45 3.26 -11.20
C SER A 93 29.40 2.92 -10.04
N MET A 94 30.60 2.48 -10.38
CA MET A 94 31.71 2.28 -9.44
C MET A 94 32.89 3.13 -9.86
N GLU A 95 33.53 3.75 -8.87
CA GLU A 95 34.75 4.52 -9.06
C GLU A 95 35.78 4.12 -8.00
N TRP A 96 37.01 3.84 -8.45
CA TRP A 96 38.14 3.57 -7.59
C TRP A 96 39.42 4.12 -8.22
N THR A 97 40.51 4.12 -7.47
CA THR A 97 41.83 4.53 -7.97
C THR A 97 42.76 3.34 -8.02
N GLU A 98 43.51 3.25 -9.10
CA GLU A 98 44.43 2.17 -9.41
C GLU A 98 45.87 2.60 -9.12
N GLU A 99 46.36 2.33 -7.91
CA GLU A 99 47.69 2.82 -7.49
C GLU A 99 48.84 2.18 -8.28
N ILE A 100 48.70 0.91 -8.68
CA ILE A 100 49.74 0.17 -9.41
C ILE A 100 50.01 0.82 -10.78
N TYR A 101 48.95 1.19 -11.50
CA TYR A 101 49.07 1.88 -12.78
C TYR A 101 49.56 3.32 -12.61
N PHE A 102 48.96 4.06 -11.65
CA PHE A 102 49.34 5.43 -11.36
C PHE A 102 50.83 5.56 -11.02
N ASN A 103 51.42 4.66 -10.23
CA ASN A 103 52.83 4.78 -9.85
C ASN A 103 53.80 4.41 -10.99
N ALA A 104 53.36 3.66 -12.01
CA ALA A 104 54.19 3.29 -13.16
C ALA A 104 54.34 4.43 -14.18
N TYR A 105 53.29 5.24 -14.39
CA TYR A 105 53.28 6.31 -15.40
C TYR A 105 53.04 7.71 -14.82
N GLY A 106 52.34 7.81 -13.69
CA GLY A 106 52.19 9.01 -12.87
C GLY A 106 51.85 10.27 -13.65
N SER A 107 52.52 11.37 -13.28
CA SER A 107 52.39 12.68 -13.91
C SER A 107 52.99 12.79 -15.32
N ALA A 108 53.71 11.75 -15.79
CA ALA A 108 54.27 11.70 -17.14
C ALA A 108 53.27 11.14 -18.16
N ALA A 109 52.16 10.54 -17.70
CA ALA A 109 51.09 10.05 -18.57
C ALA A 109 50.32 11.20 -19.24
N PRO A 110 49.83 11.00 -20.49
CA PRO A 110 48.97 11.98 -21.15
C PRO A 110 47.66 12.18 -20.37
N ASP A 111 47.10 13.39 -20.45
CA ASP A 111 45.80 13.73 -19.85
C ASP A 111 44.64 13.20 -20.71
N THR A 112 44.61 11.88 -20.86
CA THR A 112 43.66 11.15 -21.71
C THR A 112 43.08 9.97 -20.94
N SER A 113 42.03 9.38 -21.50
CA SER A 113 41.38 8.19 -20.96
C SER A 113 41.32 7.09 -22.02
N ILE A 114 41.42 5.85 -21.57
CA ILE A 114 41.21 4.66 -22.41
C ILE A 114 40.05 3.85 -21.87
N THR A 115 39.46 3.01 -22.72
CA THR A 115 38.44 2.04 -22.32
C THR A 115 38.94 0.64 -22.62
N ILE A 116 38.94 -0.22 -21.61
CA ILE A 116 39.39 -1.61 -21.70
C ILE A 116 38.32 -2.57 -21.19
N SER A 117 38.47 -3.86 -21.48
CA SER A 117 37.59 -4.89 -20.92
C SER A 117 37.70 -4.93 -19.39
N ALA A 118 36.57 -5.04 -18.70
CA ALA A 118 36.51 -5.21 -17.25
C ALA A 118 37.16 -6.52 -16.78
N ALA A 119 37.32 -7.52 -17.66
CA ALA A 119 38.02 -8.77 -17.34
C ALA A 119 39.56 -8.59 -17.28
N SER A 120 40.07 -7.51 -17.87
CA SER A 120 41.51 -7.22 -17.96
C SER A 120 42.03 -6.34 -16.82
N ILE A 121 41.16 -5.90 -15.91
CA ILE A 121 41.50 -5.06 -14.76
C ILE A 121 40.79 -5.57 -13.51
N TRP A 122 41.39 -5.33 -12.34
CA TRP A 122 40.73 -5.63 -11.08
C TRP A 122 39.44 -4.81 -10.94
N LYS A 123 38.37 -5.46 -10.48
CA LYS A 123 37.08 -4.84 -10.16
C LYS A 123 36.56 -5.44 -8.84
N PRO A 124 36.03 -4.63 -7.91
CA PRO A 124 35.51 -5.17 -6.66
C PRO A 124 34.28 -6.05 -6.91
N SER A 125 34.24 -7.22 -6.29
CA SER A 125 33.06 -8.10 -6.28
C SER A 125 32.08 -7.63 -5.20
N LEU A 126 30.97 -7.02 -5.64
CA LEU A 126 29.90 -6.56 -4.77
C LEU A 126 28.75 -7.56 -4.72
N ILE A 127 28.07 -7.61 -3.58
CA ILE A 127 26.84 -8.37 -3.38
C ILE A 127 25.74 -7.47 -2.81
N LEU A 128 24.50 -7.73 -3.23
CA LEU A 128 23.31 -7.17 -2.62
C LEU A 128 22.90 -8.02 -1.41
N VAL A 129 23.06 -7.48 -0.21
CA VAL A 129 22.86 -8.22 1.06
C VAL A 129 21.40 -8.62 1.24
N ASN A 130 20.47 -7.76 0.86
CA ASN A 130 19.03 -8.00 0.95
C ASN A 130 18.44 -8.40 -0.41
N SER A 131 19.15 -9.21 -1.19
CA SER A 131 18.61 -9.77 -2.44
C SER A 131 17.39 -10.65 -2.16
N ALA A 132 16.30 -10.45 -2.89
CA ALA A 132 15.13 -11.35 -2.86
C ALA A 132 15.14 -12.39 -3.99
N GLY A 133 16.01 -12.22 -4.98
CA GLY A 133 16.22 -13.17 -6.09
C GLY A 133 17.54 -13.94 -5.97
N ALA A 134 17.79 -14.84 -6.93
CA ALA A 134 19.12 -15.42 -7.14
C ALA A 134 20.12 -14.27 -7.32
N SER A 135 21.23 -14.31 -6.58
CA SER A 135 22.25 -13.26 -6.67
C SER A 135 22.84 -13.25 -8.08
N THR A 136 22.30 -12.44 -8.98
CA THR A 136 22.93 -12.15 -10.26
C THR A 136 24.25 -11.50 -9.91
N GLU A 137 25.34 -12.17 -10.24
CA GLU A 137 26.63 -11.50 -10.21
C GLU A 137 26.49 -10.26 -11.09
N ILE A 138 26.87 -9.10 -10.56
CA ILE A 138 26.83 -7.82 -11.28
C ILE A 138 27.99 -7.77 -12.29
N VAL A 139 28.17 -8.87 -13.01
CA VAL A 139 29.30 -9.19 -13.87
C VAL A 139 28.73 -9.62 -15.20
N GLN A 140 28.60 -8.65 -16.10
CA GLN A 140 28.52 -8.96 -17.53
C GLN A 140 29.96 -9.16 -18.01
N GLU A 141 30.27 -10.35 -18.54
CA GLU A 141 31.61 -10.71 -19.04
C GLU A 141 32.14 -9.73 -20.13
N GLN A 142 31.24 -8.99 -20.77
CA GLN A 142 31.53 -8.01 -21.83
C GLN A 142 31.63 -6.56 -21.34
N SER A 143 31.59 -6.33 -20.03
CA SER A 143 31.59 -4.97 -19.48
C SER A 143 32.94 -4.26 -19.70
N GLN A 144 32.91 -2.93 -19.75
CA GLN A 144 34.08 -2.11 -20.02
C GLN A 144 34.39 -1.15 -18.86
N VAL A 145 35.66 -0.84 -18.65
CA VAL A 145 36.14 0.10 -17.63
C VAL A 145 36.88 1.24 -18.34
N ARG A 146 36.56 2.49 -17.98
CA ARG A 146 37.32 3.66 -18.39
C ARG A 146 38.40 3.96 -17.36
N ILE A 147 39.63 4.16 -17.83
CA ILE A 147 40.78 4.51 -17.00
C ILE A 147 41.30 5.87 -17.44
N TYR A 148 41.42 6.79 -16.49
CA TYR A 148 42.06 8.09 -16.71
C TYR A 148 43.55 7.96 -16.43
N LEU A 149 44.37 8.08 -17.48
CA LEU A 149 45.77 7.63 -17.41
C LEU A 149 46.60 8.47 -16.42
N LYS A 150 46.36 9.78 -16.39
CA LYS A 150 47.08 10.72 -15.53
C LYS A 150 46.73 10.64 -14.04
N SER A 151 45.49 10.27 -13.71
CA SER A 151 45.03 10.18 -12.31
C SER A 151 44.98 8.76 -11.77
N GLY A 152 45.02 7.74 -12.63
CA GLY A 152 44.77 6.35 -12.26
C GLY A 152 43.33 6.08 -11.82
N LYS A 153 42.41 7.02 -12.02
CA LYS A 153 41.00 6.84 -11.68
C LYS A 153 40.35 5.88 -12.67
N CYS A 154 39.59 4.93 -12.15
CA CYS A 154 38.82 3.96 -12.90
C CYS A 154 37.33 4.23 -12.71
N GLU A 155 36.58 4.26 -13.81
CA GLU A 155 35.13 4.40 -13.84
C GLU A 155 34.51 3.20 -14.55
N TRP A 156 33.57 2.56 -13.87
CA TRP A 156 32.79 1.46 -14.39
C TRP A 156 31.31 1.79 -14.22
N THR A 157 30.50 1.58 -15.25
CA THR A 157 29.05 1.80 -15.19
C THR A 157 28.35 0.74 -16.01
N GLU A 158 27.33 0.12 -15.45
CA GLU A 158 26.57 -0.94 -16.11
C GLU A 158 25.08 -0.86 -15.77
N ASN A 159 24.23 -1.33 -16.68
CA ASN A 159 22.81 -1.49 -16.39
C ASN A 159 22.57 -2.76 -15.57
N VAL A 160 21.92 -2.61 -14.43
CA VAL A 160 21.67 -3.68 -13.47
C VAL A 160 20.23 -3.62 -12.99
N ASP A 161 19.53 -4.75 -13.15
CA ASP A 161 18.25 -4.99 -12.51
C ASP A 161 18.50 -5.50 -11.09
N LEU A 162 17.96 -4.77 -10.11
CA LEU A 162 18.10 -5.07 -8.69
C LEU A 162 16.77 -5.54 -8.14
N GLN A 163 16.80 -6.71 -7.50
CA GLN A 163 15.66 -7.29 -6.79
C GLN A 163 15.96 -7.34 -5.29
N GLY A 164 15.37 -6.42 -4.54
CA GLY A 164 15.62 -6.21 -3.12
C GLY A 164 14.42 -6.59 -2.25
N SER A 165 14.67 -7.29 -1.14
CA SER A 165 13.67 -7.49 -0.09
C SER A 165 13.42 -6.18 0.65
N CYS A 166 12.15 -5.82 0.77
CA CYS A 166 11.64 -4.64 1.46
C CYS A 166 10.47 -5.02 2.39
N ARG A 167 10.32 -4.30 3.51
CA ARG A 167 9.18 -4.50 4.41
C ARG A 167 8.08 -3.50 4.05
N PRO A 168 6.96 -3.93 3.46
CA PRO A 168 5.85 -3.04 3.12
C PRO A 168 5.18 -2.51 4.39
N ASN A 169 4.76 -1.25 4.37
CA ASN A 169 3.98 -0.62 5.43
C ASN A 169 2.61 -0.20 4.88
N VAL A 170 1.62 -1.06 5.06
CA VAL A 170 0.26 -0.89 4.52
C VAL A 170 -0.72 -0.24 5.51
N TYR A 171 -0.22 0.34 6.61
CA TYR A 171 -1.06 0.86 7.69
C TYR A 171 -2.12 1.87 7.19
N PHE A 172 -1.70 2.80 6.32
CA PHE A 172 -2.58 3.82 5.74
C PHE A 172 -3.08 3.50 4.33
N TYR A 173 -3.07 2.23 3.91
CA TYR A 173 -3.56 1.82 2.59
C TYR A 173 -4.94 2.44 2.26
N PRO A 174 -5.15 3.00 1.04
CA PRO A 174 -4.25 3.04 -0.12
C PRO A 174 -3.33 4.28 -0.19
N PHE A 175 -3.24 5.07 0.89
CA PHE A 175 -2.37 6.26 1.03
C PHE A 175 -1.04 5.89 1.72
N ASP A 176 -0.57 4.69 1.42
CA ASP A 176 0.62 4.09 2.01
C ASP A 176 1.91 4.61 1.36
N VAL A 177 2.93 4.67 2.21
CA VAL A 177 4.29 5.07 1.85
C VAL A 177 5.23 3.96 2.30
N HIS A 178 6.19 3.62 1.44
CA HIS A 178 7.13 2.54 1.68
C HIS A 178 8.57 3.05 1.60
N ASP A 179 9.34 2.70 2.62
CA ASP A 179 10.77 2.98 2.71
C ASP A 179 11.54 1.69 2.40
N CYS A 180 12.02 1.57 1.17
CA CYS A 180 12.79 0.42 0.71
C CYS A 180 14.27 0.77 0.58
N SER A 181 15.15 -0.23 0.70
CA SER A 181 16.59 0.00 0.63
C SER A 181 17.31 -1.13 -0.08
N PHE A 182 18.36 -0.80 -0.83
CA PHE A 182 19.29 -1.74 -1.44
C PHE A 182 20.64 -1.61 -0.73
N LYS A 183 21.13 -2.71 -0.15
CA LYS A 183 22.34 -2.73 0.68
C LYS A 183 23.46 -3.48 -0.02
N PHE A 184 24.50 -2.77 -0.42
CA PHE A 184 25.68 -3.34 -1.06
C PHE A 184 26.81 -3.57 -0.05
N THR A 185 27.57 -4.64 -0.26
CA THR A 185 28.84 -4.90 0.46
C THR A 185 29.82 -5.66 -0.42
N SER A 186 31.09 -5.68 -0.02
CA SER A 186 32.11 -6.53 -0.63
C SER A 186 31.89 -7.99 -0.27
N ARG A 187 32.06 -8.87 -1.26
CA ARG A 187 31.98 -10.32 -1.07
C ARG A 187 33.11 -10.83 -0.18
N ALA A 188 34.35 -10.57 -0.59
CA ALA A 188 35.55 -11.11 0.05
C ALA A 188 36.19 -10.16 1.07
N TYR A 189 36.24 -8.85 0.78
CA TYR A 189 37.03 -7.88 1.55
C TYR A 189 36.35 -7.42 2.84
N ILE A 190 37.17 -7.14 3.85
CA ILE A 190 36.76 -6.52 5.12
C ILE A 190 36.93 -4.99 5.08
N SER A 191 36.36 -4.30 6.08
CA SER A 191 36.34 -2.83 6.16
C SER A 191 37.73 -2.17 6.16
N SER A 192 38.77 -2.84 6.67
CA SER A 192 40.15 -2.35 6.69
C SER A 192 40.85 -2.45 5.34
N GLU A 193 40.42 -3.36 4.46
CA GLU A 193 40.99 -3.54 3.12
C GLU A 193 40.25 -2.70 2.09
N LEU A 194 38.92 -2.67 2.18
CA LEU A 194 38.06 -1.98 1.22
C LEU A 194 36.91 -1.25 1.92
N THR A 195 36.81 0.05 1.64
CA THR A 195 35.79 0.95 2.16
C THR A 195 34.90 1.44 1.02
N LEU A 196 33.61 1.12 1.11
CA LEU A 196 32.58 1.56 0.17
C LEU A 196 32.04 2.95 0.56
N ILE A 197 32.11 3.89 -0.36
CA ILE A 197 31.63 5.26 -0.18
C ILE A 197 30.35 5.43 -1.00
N ALA A 198 29.31 5.99 -0.39
CA ALA A 198 28.09 6.35 -1.10
C ALA A 198 28.32 7.65 -1.88
N SER A 199 28.25 7.62 -3.22
CA SER A 199 28.46 8.82 -4.05
C SER A 199 27.15 9.58 -4.29
N SER A 200 26.20 8.97 -4.99
CA SER A 200 24.89 9.59 -5.27
C SER A 200 23.83 8.56 -5.61
N PHE A 201 22.57 8.88 -5.32
CA PHE A 201 21.40 8.16 -5.81
C PHE A 201 20.50 9.14 -6.56
N LYS A 202 20.51 9.07 -7.88
CA LYS A 202 19.87 10.07 -8.76
C LYS A 202 18.77 9.45 -9.60
N LYS A 203 17.88 10.30 -10.13
CA LYS A 203 16.74 9.92 -10.98
C LYS A 203 16.65 10.74 -12.28
N ASP A 204 17.76 11.32 -12.72
CA ASP A 204 17.90 12.13 -13.95
C ASP A 204 17.29 11.49 -15.22
N TYR A 205 17.38 10.16 -15.38
CA TYR A 205 16.81 9.39 -16.50
C TYR A 205 15.62 8.51 -16.09
N PHE A 206 14.92 8.85 -15.01
CA PHE A 206 13.84 8.03 -14.49
C PHE A 206 12.56 8.17 -15.30
N GLU A 207 12.01 7.05 -15.73
CA GLU A 207 10.66 6.97 -16.29
C GLU A 207 9.63 6.87 -15.16
N GLU A 208 8.66 7.79 -15.13
CA GLU A 208 7.63 7.79 -14.10
C GLU A 208 6.80 6.51 -14.11
N ASN A 209 6.59 5.95 -12.92
CA ASN A 209 5.75 4.76 -12.75
C ASN A 209 4.26 5.13 -12.64
N VAL A 210 3.42 4.27 -13.22
CA VAL A 210 1.96 4.44 -13.30
C VAL A 210 1.25 4.15 -11.97
N ALA A 211 1.82 3.29 -11.13
CA ALA A 211 1.24 2.89 -9.84
C ALA A 211 1.86 3.62 -8.64
N TRP A 212 3.11 4.08 -8.77
CA TRP A 212 3.92 4.60 -7.66
C TRP A 212 4.60 5.92 -8.00
N THR A 213 4.75 6.78 -6.99
CA THR A 213 5.51 8.03 -7.06
C THR A 213 6.76 7.93 -6.20
N VAL A 214 7.93 8.31 -6.75
CA VAL A 214 9.20 8.34 -6.01
C VAL A 214 9.36 9.69 -5.32
N GLU A 215 9.16 9.72 -4.00
CA GLU A 215 9.20 10.94 -3.19
C GLU A 215 10.62 11.35 -2.83
N LYS A 216 11.41 10.42 -2.28
CA LYS A 216 12.74 10.70 -1.75
C LYS A 216 13.71 9.57 -2.07
N MET A 217 14.95 9.95 -2.30
CA MET A 217 16.06 9.03 -2.53
C MET A 217 17.26 9.50 -1.70
N SER A 218 17.95 8.58 -1.07
CA SER A 218 19.17 8.88 -0.32
C SER A 218 20.19 7.75 -0.47
N ALA A 219 21.46 8.13 -0.35
CA ALA A 219 22.57 7.19 -0.32
C ALA A 219 23.37 7.45 0.96
N GLU A 220 23.55 6.42 1.77
CA GLU A 220 24.28 6.53 3.04
C GLU A 220 25.27 5.37 3.19
N ARG A 221 26.43 5.67 3.75
CA ARG A 221 27.36 4.63 4.20
C ARG A 221 26.88 4.09 5.54
N LEU A 222 26.86 2.77 5.66
CA LEU A 222 26.66 2.09 6.94
C LEU A 222 28.01 1.55 7.40
N SER A 223 28.52 2.10 8.51
CA SER A 223 29.70 1.55 9.19
C SER A 223 29.26 0.43 10.13
N GLN A 224 29.46 -0.82 9.72
CA GLN A 224 29.35 -1.99 10.59
C GLN A 224 30.76 -2.56 10.81
N ASP A 225 31.05 -3.03 12.03
CA ASP A 225 32.43 -3.20 12.51
C ASP A 225 33.34 -4.10 11.64
N SER A 226 32.78 -5.12 10.97
CA SER A 226 33.58 -6.08 10.19
C SER A 226 33.57 -5.86 8.67
N LYS A 227 32.55 -5.20 8.12
CA LYS A 227 32.40 -5.00 6.67
C LYS A 227 31.85 -3.62 6.33
N SER A 228 32.32 -3.08 5.22
CA SER A 228 31.79 -1.82 4.69
C SER A 228 30.47 -2.08 3.96
N HIS A 229 29.45 -1.29 4.27
CA HIS A 229 28.14 -1.35 3.62
C HIS A 229 27.75 0.03 3.06
N VAL A 230 27.08 0.03 1.92
CA VAL A 230 26.39 1.21 1.37
C VAL A 230 24.92 0.89 1.22
N LYS A 231 24.07 1.78 1.72
CA LYS A 231 22.62 1.66 1.65
C LYS A 231 22.06 2.77 0.76
N PHE A 232 21.40 2.35 -0.31
CA PHE A 232 20.59 3.22 -1.14
C PHE A 232 19.13 3.08 -0.70
N GLN A 233 18.52 4.16 -0.23
CA GLN A 233 17.15 4.17 0.23
C GLN A 233 16.26 4.92 -0.76
N ILE A 234 15.10 4.35 -1.04
CA ILE A 234 14.06 4.93 -1.88
C ILE A 234 12.75 4.93 -1.11
N ARG A 235 12.10 6.10 -1.06
CA ARG A 235 10.76 6.28 -0.52
C ARG A 235 9.78 6.40 -1.67
N ILE A 236 8.82 5.49 -1.73
CA ILE A 236 7.75 5.47 -2.72
C ILE A 236 6.38 5.64 -2.06
N ALA A 237 5.46 6.30 -2.75
CA ALA A 237 4.06 6.44 -2.33
C ALA A 237 3.13 5.91 -3.43
N ARG A 238 1.99 5.34 -3.04
CA ARG A 238 1.01 4.77 -3.98
C ARG A 238 0.17 5.86 -4.64
N ARG A 239 -0.08 5.73 -5.94
CA ARG A 239 -1.10 6.52 -6.64
C ARG A 239 -2.49 6.00 -6.27
N SER A 240 -3.09 6.61 -5.26
CA SER A 240 -4.28 6.08 -4.55
C SER A 240 -5.63 6.31 -5.24
N LEU A 241 -5.74 7.22 -6.22
CA LEU A 241 -7.01 7.68 -6.79
C LEU A 241 -7.90 6.53 -7.32
N ASN A 242 -7.29 5.56 -8.01
CA ASN A 242 -8.01 4.40 -8.54
C ASN A 242 -8.66 3.58 -7.40
N TYR A 243 -7.91 3.36 -6.31
CA TYR A 243 -8.41 2.63 -5.16
C TYR A 243 -9.51 3.38 -4.40
N VAL A 244 -9.41 4.72 -4.34
CA VAL A 244 -10.44 5.56 -3.74
C VAL A 244 -11.76 5.42 -4.51
N LEU A 245 -11.74 5.50 -5.83
CA LEU A 245 -12.96 5.45 -6.65
C LEU A 245 -13.58 4.05 -6.69
N ASN A 246 -12.77 2.99 -6.77
CA ASN A 246 -13.26 1.63 -7.00
C ASN A 246 -13.47 0.81 -5.72
N TYR A 247 -12.85 1.18 -4.60
CA TYR A 247 -13.04 0.49 -3.31
C TYR A 247 -13.64 1.41 -2.26
N LEU A 248 -12.97 2.53 -1.95
CA LEU A 248 -13.37 3.36 -0.80
C LEU A 248 -14.76 3.99 -1.00
N LEU A 249 -15.04 4.54 -2.19
CA LEU A 249 -16.32 5.17 -2.48
C LEU A 249 -17.50 4.17 -2.43
N PRO A 250 -17.44 2.98 -3.06
CA PRO A 250 -18.48 1.96 -2.89
C PRO A 250 -18.71 1.52 -1.44
N ILE A 251 -17.64 1.38 -0.64
CA ILE A 251 -17.75 1.00 0.77
C ILE A 251 -18.50 2.07 1.58
N LEU A 252 -18.21 3.35 1.34
CA LEU A 252 -18.89 4.47 1.99
C LEU A 252 -20.38 4.58 1.58
N ILE A 253 -20.70 4.28 0.32
CA ILE A 253 -22.09 4.21 -0.12
C ILE A 253 -22.80 3.03 0.55
N LEU A 254 -22.14 1.86 0.60
CA LEU A 254 -22.68 0.65 1.21
C LEU A 254 -22.93 0.80 2.72
N SER A 255 -22.06 1.51 3.44
CA SER A 255 -22.28 1.82 4.86
C SER A 255 -23.48 2.71 5.07
N GLY A 256 -23.66 3.73 4.24
CA GLY A 256 -24.86 4.55 4.24
C GLY A 256 -26.13 3.71 3.99
N LEU A 257 -26.09 2.83 2.99
CA LEU A 257 -27.19 1.93 2.64
C LEU A 257 -27.55 0.98 3.80
N ASN A 258 -26.57 0.38 4.48
CA ASN A 258 -26.79 -0.59 5.56
C ASN A 258 -27.80 -0.13 6.63
N ILE A 259 -27.83 1.17 6.94
CA ILE A 259 -28.72 1.77 7.95
C ILE A 259 -30.17 1.90 7.45
N PHE A 260 -30.41 2.02 6.13
CA PHE A 260 -31.76 2.17 5.55
C PHE A 260 -32.68 0.98 5.82
N VAL A 261 -32.15 -0.16 6.26
CA VAL A 261 -32.94 -1.33 6.66
C VAL A 261 -33.95 -1.02 7.77
N PHE A 262 -33.69 -0.04 8.63
CA PHE A 262 -34.61 0.38 9.70
C PHE A 262 -35.70 1.36 9.22
N ILE A 263 -35.50 1.98 8.05
CA ILE A 263 -36.49 2.85 7.41
C ILE A 263 -37.49 2.00 6.61
N LEU A 264 -37.06 0.83 6.11
CA LEU A 264 -37.90 -0.04 5.30
C LEU A 264 -39.08 -0.60 6.12
N PRO A 265 -40.33 -0.44 5.64
CA PRO A 265 -41.50 -0.92 6.37
C PRO A 265 -41.50 -2.45 6.47
N ARG A 266 -41.84 -2.98 7.66
CA ARG A 266 -41.83 -4.43 7.93
C ARG A 266 -42.84 -5.21 7.08
N SER A 267 -43.92 -4.56 6.65
CA SER A 267 -44.93 -5.14 5.75
C SER A 267 -44.37 -5.51 4.37
N SER A 268 -43.22 -4.95 3.96
CA SER A 268 -42.64 -5.21 2.64
C SER A 268 -42.10 -6.63 2.47
N GLY A 269 -41.78 -7.35 3.55
CA GLY A 269 -41.12 -8.66 3.48
C GLY A 269 -39.65 -8.65 3.02
N GLU A 270 -39.24 -7.64 2.26
CA GLU A 270 -37.90 -7.50 1.65
C GLU A 270 -36.79 -7.10 2.64
N ARG A 271 -37.13 -6.75 3.88
CA ARG A 271 -36.18 -6.25 4.89
C ARG A 271 -35.09 -7.27 5.23
N ALA A 272 -35.44 -8.55 5.31
CA ALA A 272 -34.48 -9.62 5.55
C ALA A 272 -33.51 -9.80 4.38
N GLY A 273 -34.04 -9.80 3.15
CA GLY A 273 -33.25 -9.89 1.92
C GLY A 273 -32.25 -8.75 1.82
N TYR A 274 -32.72 -7.52 2.01
CA TYR A 274 -31.88 -6.32 2.01
C TYR A 274 -30.70 -6.41 2.99
N SER A 275 -30.97 -6.81 4.24
CA SER A 275 -29.94 -6.93 5.28
C SER A 275 -28.88 -7.98 4.93
N VAL A 276 -29.32 -9.14 4.43
CA VAL A 276 -28.42 -10.23 4.02
C VAL A 276 -27.56 -9.81 2.81
N THR A 277 -28.14 -9.10 1.84
CA THR A 277 -27.40 -8.59 0.67
C THR A 277 -26.34 -7.57 1.09
N CYS A 278 -26.65 -6.66 2.01
CA CYS A 278 -25.66 -5.70 2.53
C CYS A 278 -24.52 -6.41 3.27
N PHE A 279 -24.84 -7.38 4.13
CA PHE A 279 -23.84 -8.18 4.82
C PHE A 279 -22.91 -8.93 3.85
N LEU A 280 -23.48 -9.59 2.83
CA LEU A 280 -22.70 -10.30 1.82
C LEU A 280 -21.81 -9.35 1.01
N ALA A 281 -22.31 -8.15 0.67
CA ALA A 281 -21.52 -7.14 -0.03
C ALA A 281 -20.29 -6.71 0.78
N PHE A 282 -20.43 -6.50 2.10
CA PHE A 282 -19.27 -6.21 2.96
C PHE A 282 -18.25 -7.34 2.99
N VAL A 283 -18.70 -8.60 3.03
CA VAL A 283 -17.81 -9.77 2.99
C VAL A 283 -17.02 -9.81 1.67
N VAL A 284 -17.67 -9.53 0.54
CA VAL A 284 -17.02 -9.48 -0.78
C VAL A 284 -15.95 -8.38 -0.82
N PHE A 285 -16.28 -7.16 -0.39
CA PHE A 285 -15.30 -6.06 -0.36
C PHE A 285 -14.15 -6.34 0.59
N MET A 286 -14.42 -6.89 1.77
CA MET A 286 -13.37 -7.26 2.73
C MET A 286 -12.43 -8.30 2.15
N ASN A 287 -12.95 -9.36 1.52
CA ASN A 287 -12.12 -10.38 0.88
C ASN A 287 -11.29 -9.81 -0.28
N SER A 288 -11.86 -8.91 -1.08
CA SER A 288 -11.14 -8.26 -2.17
C SER A 288 -9.95 -7.44 -1.66
N ILE A 289 -10.12 -6.63 -0.62
CA ILE A 289 -9.04 -5.83 -0.04
C ILE A 289 -7.99 -6.74 0.63
N VAL A 290 -8.42 -7.72 1.43
CA VAL A 290 -7.48 -8.63 2.12
C VAL A 290 -6.64 -9.44 1.12
N SER A 291 -7.19 -9.79 -0.04
CA SER A 291 -6.43 -10.49 -1.09
C SER A 291 -5.34 -9.62 -1.74
N SER A 292 -5.48 -8.30 -1.67
CA SER A 292 -4.54 -7.33 -2.24
C SER A 292 -3.48 -6.85 -1.23
N LEU A 293 -3.53 -7.33 0.01
CA LEU A 293 -2.63 -6.92 1.08
C LEU A 293 -1.68 -8.07 1.47
N PRO A 294 -0.48 -7.76 1.99
CA PRO A 294 0.41 -8.77 2.53
C PRO A 294 -0.27 -9.57 3.64
N LYS A 295 -0.04 -10.89 3.65
CA LYS A 295 -0.49 -11.80 4.72
C LYS A 295 0.38 -11.65 5.98
N SER A 296 0.49 -10.42 6.48
CA SER A 296 1.19 -10.09 7.72
C SER A 296 0.20 -9.70 8.81
N SER A 297 0.48 -10.09 10.04
CA SER A 297 -0.27 -9.65 11.23
C SER A 297 0.14 -8.25 11.72
N ALA A 298 1.20 -7.66 11.18
CA ALA A 298 1.66 -6.33 11.56
C ALA A 298 2.46 -5.61 10.45
N PRO A 299 2.20 -4.31 10.20
CA PRO A 299 1.02 -3.55 10.60
C PRO A 299 -0.21 -3.92 9.75
N VAL A 300 -1.37 -4.10 10.38
CA VAL A 300 -2.66 -4.26 9.66
C VAL A 300 -3.17 -2.89 9.20
N SER A 301 -3.75 -2.83 8.00
CA SER A 301 -4.32 -1.59 7.45
C SER A 301 -5.50 -1.07 8.28
N VAL A 302 -5.54 0.24 8.51
CA VAL A 302 -6.67 0.94 9.14
C VAL A 302 -7.98 0.74 8.35
N LEU A 303 -7.91 0.60 7.02
CA LEU A 303 -9.06 0.31 6.18
C LEU A 303 -9.66 -1.08 6.46
N VAL A 304 -8.81 -2.08 6.72
CA VAL A 304 -9.25 -3.44 7.08
C VAL A 304 -9.93 -3.45 8.44
N TYR A 305 -9.42 -2.69 9.42
CA TYR A 305 -10.10 -2.49 10.70
C TYR A 305 -11.47 -1.85 10.52
N TYR A 306 -11.56 -0.78 9.72
CA TYR A 306 -12.84 -0.13 9.41
C TYR A 306 -13.82 -1.13 8.82
N LEU A 307 -13.45 -1.84 7.75
CA LEU A 307 -14.29 -2.85 7.10
C LEU A 307 -14.74 -3.96 8.04
N THR A 308 -13.87 -4.42 8.94
CA THR A 308 -14.21 -5.44 9.94
C THR A 308 -15.30 -4.92 10.88
N VAL A 309 -15.19 -3.68 11.34
CA VAL A 309 -16.22 -3.03 12.18
C VAL A 309 -17.53 -2.90 11.41
N MET A 310 -17.52 -2.41 10.16
CA MET A 310 -18.74 -2.30 9.34
C MET A 310 -19.41 -3.65 9.10
N MET A 311 -18.61 -4.69 8.82
CA MET A 311 -19.09 -6.05 8.64
C MET A 311 -19.75 -6.58 9.94
N THR A 312 -19.13 -6.36 11.10
CA THR A 312 -19.73 -6.77 12.38
C THR A 312 -21.01 -6.01 12.72
N ILE A 313 -21.09 -4.71 12.40
CA ILE A 313 -22.31 -3.91 12.52
C ILE A 313 -23.40 -4.47 11.60
N SER A 314 -23.09 -4.72 10.32
CA SER A 314 -24.03 -5.30 9.36
C SER A 314 -24.52 -6.70 9.76
N ALA A 315 -23.64 -7.52 10.33
CA ALA A 315 -24.00 -8.82 10.90
C ALA A 315 -24.97 -8.67 12.09
N ALA A 316 -24.69 -7.75 13.01
CA ALA A 316 -25.56 -7.47 14.16
C ALA A 316 -26.94 -6.97 13.72
N ILE A 317 -26.99 -6.05 12.74
CA ILE A 317 -28.23 -5.57 12.12
C ILE A 317 -29.02 -6.73 11.52
N THR A 318 -28.35 -7.61 10.77
CA THR A 318 -29.00 -8.77 10.13
C THR A 318 -29.59 -9.72 11.18
N ILE A 319 -28.86 -10.00 12.26
CA ILE A 319 -29.36 -10.82 13.38
C ILE A 319 -30.56 -10.14 14.04
N LEU A 320 -30.53 -8.83 14.29
CA LEU A 320 -31.64 -8.09 14.88
C LEU A 320 -32.89 -8.12 13.98
N VAL A 321 -32.73 -7.92 12.68
CA VAL A 321 -33.84 -8.01 11.70
C VAL A 321 -34.43 -9.43 11.69
N LEU A 322 -33.61 -10.47 11.67
CA LEU A 322 -34.10 -11.85 11.73
C LEU A 322 -34.82 -12.14 13.05
N CYS A 323 -34.29 -11.67 14.19
CA CYS A 323 -34.91 -11.82 15.50
C CYS A 323 -36.27 -11.12 15.58
N THR A 324 -36.37 -9.87 15.10
CA THR A 324 -37.64 -9.13 15.08
C THR A 324 -38.69 -9.82 14.21
N LEU A 325 -38.32 -10.28 13.02
CA LEU A 325 -39.21 -11.03 12.14
C LEU A 325 -39.64 -12.39 12.74
N MET A 326 -38.73 -13.08 13.43
CA MET A 326 -39.07 -14.33 14.14
C MET A 326 -40.07 -14.09 15.28
N ILE A 327 -39.92 -12.99 16.02
CA ILE A 327 -40.86 -12.61 17.09
C ILE A 327 -42.23 -12.28 16.48
N GLU A 328 -42.28 -11.48 15.42
CA GLU A 328 -43.53 -11.13 14.74
C GLU A 328 -44.28 -12.37 14.23
N LYS A 329 -43.58 -13.29 13.55
CA LYS A 329 -44.18 -14.55 13.09
C LYS A 329 -44.70 -15.42 14.24
N ARG A 330 -43.99 -15.46 15.37
CA ARG A 330 -44.44 -16.22 16.56
C ARG A 330 -45.69 -15.60 17.18
N VAL A 331 -45.76 -14.28 17.27
CA VAL A 331 -46.91 -13.56 17.82
C VAL A 331 -48.15 -13.73 16.94
N VAL A 332 -48.03 -13.55 15.62
CA VAL A 332 -49.14 -13.76 14.69
C VAL A 332 -49.68 -15.19 14.79
N LYS A 333 -48.78 -16.18 14.83
CA LYS A 333 -49.16 -17.59 15.00
C LYS A 333 -49.87 -17.87 16.34
N GLN A 334 -49.48 -17.19 17.43
CA GLN A 334 -50.19 -17.30 18.71
C GLN A 334 -51.60 -16.70 18.63
N ASN A 335 -51.75 -15.52 18.02
CA ASN A 335 -53.05 -14.88 17.84
C ASN A 335 -54.01 -15.76 17.02
N GLU A 336 -53.55 -16.36 15.92
CA GLU A 336 -54.36 -17.28 15.10
C GLU A 336 -54.84 -18.53 15.88
N VAL A 337 -53.99 -19.07 16.77
CA VAL A 337 -54.35 -20.23 17.60
C VAL A 337 -55.38 -19.83 18.67
N GLU A 338 -55.25 -18.65 19.27
CA GLU A 338 -56.21 -18.14 20.24
C GLU A 338 -57.59 -17.86 19.61
N GLU A 339 -57.65 -17.31 18.40
CA GLU A 339 -58.91 -17.11 17.67
C GLU A 339 -59.59 -18.43 17.32
N LYS A 340 -58.86 -19.40 16.76
CA LYS A 340 -59.40 -20.75 16.47
C LYS A 340 -59.92 -21.47 17.72
N THR A 341 -59.30 -21.23 18.88
CA THR A 341 -59.75 -21.80 20.15
C THR A 341 -61.04 -21.12 20.65
N LYS A 342 -61.18 -19.80 20.43
CA LYS A 342 -62.40 -19.05 20.76
C LYS A 342 -63.59 -19.41 19.86
N GLU A 343 -63.36 -19.65 18.57
CA GLU A 343 -64.40 -20.11 17.63
C GLU A 343 -64.89 -21.52 17.99
N LYS A 344 -63.98 -22.46 18.25
CA LYS A 344 -64.34 -23.81 18.73
C LYS A 344 -65.17 -23.79 20.03
N ASN A 345 -64.78 -22.95 20.98
CA ASN A 345 -65.52 -22.82 22.24
C ASN A 345 -66.90 -22.17 22.07
N LYS A 346 -67.11 -21.40 21.00
CA LYS A 346 -68.43 -20.82 20.66
C LYS A 346 -69.35 -21.88 20.03
N ASP A 347 -68.81 -22.72 19.15
CA ASP A 347 -69.58 -23.79 18.50
C ASP A 347 -69.97 -24.90 19.48
N ASP A 348 -69.12 -25.22 20.48
CA ASP A 348 -69.44 -26.18 21.55
C ASP A 348 -70.50 -25.64 22.56
N SER A 349 -70.71 -24.32 22.63
CA SER A 349 -71.73 -23.69 23.49
C SER A 349 -73.10 -23.51 22.81
N GLY A 350 -73.25 -23.99 21.57
CA GLY A 350 -74.46 -23.85 20.74
C GLY A 350 -75.57 -24.89 20.99
N THR A 351 -75.44 -25.77 21.98
CA THR A 351 -76.52 -26.71 22.34
C THR A 351 -76.70 -26.79 23.85
N ASN A 352 -77.90 -26.41 24.30
CA ASN A 352 -78.41 -26.37 25.67
C ASN A 352 -78.17 -25.05 26.42
N ILE A 353 -79.14 -24.14 26.33
CA ILE A 353 -79.83 -23.58 27.51
C ILE A 353 -81.27 -23.25 27.06
N GLU A 354 -82.23 -24.09 27.46
CA GLU A 354 -83.54 -23.61 27.89
C GLU A 354 -83.54 -23.59 29.43
N GLU A 355 -84.02 -22.47 29.95
CA GLU A 355 -84.53 -22.24 31.31
C GLU A 355 -83.63 -22.42 32.55
N ASN A 356 -83.43 -21.29 33.23
CA ASN A 356 -84.08 -20.93 34.52
C ASN A 356 -83.14 -20.37 35.63
N LYS A 357 -83.66 -19.29 36.24
CA LYS A 357 -83.40 -18.72 37.58
C LYS A 357 -82.20 -17.80 37.82
N ASP A 358 -82.55 -16.51 37.84
CA ASP A 358 -82.43 -15.53 38.93
C ASP A 358 -81.44 -15.76 40.10
N GLU A 359 -80.80 -14.63 40.40
CA GLU A 359 -80.24 -14.15 41.67
C GLU A 359 -78.90 -14.72 42.19
N ASN A 360 -77.90 -13.82 42.11
CA ASN A 360 -77.14 -13.24 43.24
C ASN A 360 -75.61 -13.47 43.20
N LYS A 361 -74.87 -12.50 42.62
CA LYS A 361 -73.54 -12.08 43.10
C LYS A 361 -73.12 -10.72 42.53
N LYS A 362 -73.44 -9.68 43.32
CA LYS A 362 -72.74 -8.39 43.51
C LYS A 362 -71.94 -7.82 42.31
N ALA A 363 -72.52 -6.78 41.71
CA ALA A 363 -71.76 -5.74 41.05
C ALA A 363 -70.77 -5.10 42.04
N SER A 364 -69.49 -5.01 41.66
CA SER A 364 -68.56 -4.04 42.25
C SER A 364 -67.90 -3.26 41.12
N SER A 365 -68.22 -1.97 41.08
CA SER A 365 -67.58 -0.96 40.23
C SER A 365 -66.07 -0.93 40.46
N PRO A 366 -65.22 -0.70 39.43
CA PRO A 366 -63.81 -0.44 39.68
C PRO A 366 -63.66 0.92 40.37
N ARG A 367 -63.23 0.90 41.63
CA ARG A 367 -62.85 2.07 42.42
C ARG A 367 -61.62 2.75 41.80
N LEU A 368 -61.63 4.08 41.87
CA LEU A 368 -60.52 5.01 41.67
C LEU A 368 -59.14 4.46 42.07
N CYS A 369 -58.15 4.61 41.19
CA CYS A 369 -56.73 4.66 41.55
C CYS A 369 -56.14 6.01 41.12
N TYR A 370 -56.48 7.07 41.86
CA TYR A 370 -55.73 8.32 41.86
C TYR A 370 -54.58 8.19 42.87
N SER A 371 -53.37 7.80 42.44
CA SER A 371 -52.17 8.04 43.27
C SER A 371 -50.82 8.14 42.54
N CYS A 372 -50.73 8.01 41.20
CA CYS A 372 -49.42 7.98 40.53
C CYS A 372 -49.01 9.25 39.76
N CYS A 373 -49.69 10.39 39.96
CA CYS A 373 -49.33 11.66 39.30
C CYS A 373 -49.41 12.85 40.26
N MET A 374 -48.32 13.12 41.00
CA MET A 374 -47.61 14.42 41.11
C MET A 374 -46.67 14.44 42.34
N PRO A 375 -45.59 15.24 42.29
CA PRO A 375 -44.47 15.18 43.25
C PRO A 375 -44.78 16.03 44.49
N ASN A 376 -44.36 15.60 45.68
CA ASN A 376 -44.01 16.55 46.74
C ASN A 376 -43.20 15.92 47.89
N ARG A 377 -42.16 16.68 48.27
CA ARG A 377 -41.46 16.72 49.56
C ARG A 377 -40.44 15.61 49.89
N ILE A 378 -39.19 15.91 49.52
CA ILE A 378 -38.00 15.51 50.30
C ILE A 378 -37.98 16.36 51.59
N LYS A 379 -37.86 15.71 52.74
CA LYS A 379 -37.26 16.27 53.95
C LYS A 379 -36.15 15.32 54.41
N ASP A 380 -35.05 15.93 54.78
CA ASP A 380 -33.72 15.42 55.12
C ASP A 380 -33.64 14.09 55.89
N ILE A 381 -32.59 13.32 55.60
CA ILE A 381 -31.46 13.11 56.52
C ILE A 381 -30.21 12.74 55.70
N SER A 382 -29.19 13.56 55.87
CA SER A 382 -27.80 13.40 55.42
C SER A 382 -27.08 12.25 56.13
N SER A 383 -26.27 11.46 55.42
CA SER A 383 -24.83 11.32 55.72
C SER A 383 -24.12 10.32 54.81
N GLN A 384 -22.92 10.69 54.37
CA GLN A 384 -21.81 9.91 53.79
C GLN A 384 -21.67 9.89 52.26
N ASN A 385 -20.78 10.79 51.81
CA ASN A 385 -19.82 10.69 50.69
C ASN A 385 -19.93 9.44 49.80
N GLN A 386 -20.20 9.64 48.50
CA GLN A 386 -19.22 9.35 47.45
C GLN A 386 -19.61 10.08 46.15
N LEU A 387 -18.57 10.61 45.50
CA LEU A 387 -18.58 11.35 44.24
C LEU A 387 -19.15 10.46 43.12
N PHE A 388 -20.39 10.69 42.67
CA PHE A 388 -20.96 10.02 41.50
C PHE A 388 -21.01 11.00 40.32
N LEU A 389 -20.18 10.75 39.32
CA LEU A 389 -20.23 11.41 38.02
C LEU A 389 -21.64 11.23 37.41
N GLU A 390 -22.21 12.31 36.87
CA GLU A 390 -23.47 12.27 36.14
C GLU A 390 -23.38 11.33 34.92
N PRO A 391 -24.34 10.43 34.70
CA PRO A 391 -24.35 9.57 33.52
C PRO A 391 -24.63 10.37 32.24
N PRO A 392 -24.05 9.97 31.09
CA PRO A 392 -24.20 10.69 29.82
C PRO A 392 -25.67 10.76 29.36
N ARG A 393 -26.02 11.83 28.63
CA ARG A 393 -27.39 12.16 28.16
C ARG A 393 -28.14 10.99 27.51
N CYS A 394 -27.46 10.01 26.92
CA CYS A 394 -28.06 8.78 26.37
C CYS A 394 -28.81 7.92 27.42
N LEU A 395 -28.28 7.80 28.65
CA LEU A 395 -28.93 7.04 29.73
C LEU A 395 -30.17 7.77 30.28
N GLN A 396 -30.18 9.10 30.22
CA GLN A 396 -31.35 9.90 30.62
C GLN A 396 -32.50 9.76 29.60
N THR A 397 -32.19 9.67 28.30
CA THR A 397 -33.19 9.30 27.26
C THR A 397 -33.75 7.90 27.47
N PHE A 398 -32.92 6.93 27.86
CA PHE A 398 -33.36 5.56 28.16
C PHE A 398 -34.36 5.53 29.33
N ALA A 399 -34.06 6.24 30.42
CA ALA A 399 -34.96 6.34 31.58
C ALA A 399 -36.27 7.09 31.26
N TRP A 400 -36.22 8.11 30.40
CA TRP A 400 -37.40 8.87 29.97
C TRP A 400 -38.32 8.06 29.04
N ILE A 401 -37.76 7.29 28.09
CA ILE A 401 -38.52 6.40 27.20
C ILE A 401 -39.14 5.24 27.99
N CYS A 402 -38.40 4.63 28.92
CA CYS A 402 -38.94 3.60 29.83
C CYS A 402 -40.11 4.14 30.67
N ARG A 403 -40.01 5.37 31.20
CA ARG A 403 -41.12 6.02 31.92
C ARG A 403 -42.32 6.33 31.03
N ARG A 404 -42.10 6.73 29.79
CA ARG A 404 -43.16 7.07 28.82
C ARG A 404 -43.86 5.82 28.27
N LEU A 405 -43.15 4.71 28.12
CA LEU A 405 -43.72 3.40 27.84
C LEU A 405 -44.64 2.97 29.00
N VAL A 406 -44.13 2.94 30.24
CA VAL A 406 -44.90 2.48 31.42
C VAL A 406 -46.17 3.31 31.66
N CYS A 407 -46.15 4.63 31.47
CA CYS A 407 -47.34 5.47 31.68
C CYS A 407 -48.43 5.34 30.60
N ARG A 408 -48.10 4.95 29.38
CA ARG A 408 -49.09 4.78 28.29
C ARG A 408 -49.79 3.42 28.32
N TYR A 409 -49.27 2.46 29.10
CA TYR A 409 -49.78 1.08 29.23
C TYR A 409 -51.04 0.93 30.09
N CYS A 410 -51.50 1.95 30.83
CA CYS A 410 -52.64 1.83 31.77
C CYS A 410 -54.02 2.16 31.16
N ILE A 411 -54.12 2.62 29.92
CA ILE A 411 -55.39 3.13 29.38
C ILE A 411 -55.52 2.72 27.90
N LEU A 412 -56.14 1.57 27.57
CA LEU A 412 -56.97 1.29 26.36
C LEU A 412 -57.21 -0.24 26.13
N PRO A 413 -58.34 -0.64 25.48
CA PRO A 413 -58.92 -1.99 25.51
C PRO A 413 -58.31 -3.02 24.52
N LYS A 414 -58.76 -4.28 24.64
CA LYS A 414 -58.13 -5.55 24.19
C LYS A 414 -58.10 -5.86 22.69
N ASP A 415 -58.81 -5.14 21.81
CA ASP A 415 -58.85 -5.45 20.35
C ASP A 415 -57.63 -4.89 19.56
N ALA A 416 -56.62 -4.35 20.26
CA ALA A 416 -55.48 -3.64 19.68
C ALA A 416 -54.15 -4.41 19.71
N THR A 417 -54.15 -5.74 19.84
CA THR A 417 -52.90 -6.53 20.01
C THR A 417 -51.99 -6.49 18.78
N GLU A 418 -52.53 -6.58 17.57
CA GLU A 418 -51.79 -6.43 16.29
C GLU A 418 -51.16 -5.02 16.16
N LEU A 419 -51.96 -3.95 16.36
CA LEU A 419 -51.45 -2.57 16.34
C LEU A 419 -50.37 -2.34 17.41
N ARG A 420 -50.48 -2.97 18.58
CA ARG A 420 -49.55 -2.83 19.71
C ARG A 420 -48.14 -3.34 19.37
N TRP A 421 -48.01 -4.46 18.67
CA TRP A 421 -46.70 -5.02 18.32
C TRP A 421 -46.03 -4.28 17.15
N VAL A 422 -46.82 -3.79 16.19
CA VAL A 422 -46.32 -2.93 15.11
C VAL A 422 -45.73 -1.63 15.67
N GLU A 423 -46.39 -1.00 16.65
CA GLU A 423 -45.95 0.24 17.28
C GLU A 423 -44.71 0.05 18.17
N VAL A 424 -44.62 -1.08 18.90
CA VAL A 424 -43.42 -1.47 19.64
C VAL A 424 -42.23 -1.67 18.70
N GLY A 425 -42.43 -2.39 17.60
CA GLY A 425 -41.37 -2.56 16.61
C GLY A 425 -40.96 -1.23 15.99
N ASN A 426 -41.91 -0.31 15.71
CA ASN A 426 -41.58 1.00 15.11
C ASN A 426 -40.70 1.83 16.05
N THR A 427 -41.00 1.75 17.35
CA THR A 427 -40.20 2.41 18.38
C THR A 427 -38.78 1.80 18.47
N LEU A 428 -38.67 0.47 18.37
CA LEU A 428 -37.38 -0.23 18.36
C LEU A 428 -36.56 0.10 17.10
N ASP A 429 -37.19 0.15 15.94
CA ASP A 429 -36.51 0.48 14.68
C ASP A 429 -35.95 1.91 14.69
N VAL A 430 -36.70 2.89 15.20
CA VAL A 430 -36.18 4.26 15.38
C VAL A 430 -35.01 4.29 16.36
N PHE A 431 -35.08 3.53 17.45
CA PHE A 431 -33.98 3.44 18.40
C PHE A 431 -32.72 2.83 17.78
N PHE A 432 -32.84 1.68 17.12
CA PHE A 432 -31.71 1.01 16.48
C PHE A 432 -31.16 1.83 15.31
N PHE A 433 -32.02 2.49 14.53
CA PHE A 433 -31.61 3.42 13.50
C PHE A 433 -30.69 4.51 14.08
N VAL A 434 -31.11 5.20 15.14
CA VAL A 434 -30.30 6.24 15.77
C VAL A 434 -29.02 5.66 16.38
N PHE A 435 -29.10 4.52 17.05
CA PHE A 435 -27.95 3.86 17.67
C PHE A 435 -26.87 3.51 16.64
N PHE A 436 -27.24 2.82 15.55
CA PHE A 436 -26.31 2.44 14.50
C PHE A 436 -25.83 3.64 13.70
N LEU A 437 -26.69 4.62 13.39
CA LEU A 437 -26.30 5.85 12.70
C LEU A 437 -25.24 6.64 13.49
N VAL A 438 -25.42 6.80 14.80
CA VAL A 438 -24.43 7.49 15.65
C VAL A 438 -23.12 6.70 15.69
N GLY A 439 -23.20 5.37 15.83
CA GLY A 439 -22.01 4.51 15.79
C GLY A 439 -21.24 4.64 14.47
N GLU A 440 -21.94 4.52 13.36
CA GLU A 440 -21.43 4.65 11.99
C GLU A 440 -20.74 6.00 11.74
N ILE A 441 -21.34 7.10 12.19
CA ILE A 441 -20.74 8.44 12.10
C ILE A 441 -19.45 8.51 12.93
N ILE A 442 -19.47 8.03 14.18
CA ILE A 442 -18.29 8.06 15.06
C ILE A 442 -17.14 7.25 14.46
N PHE A 443 -17.41 6.02 13.99
CA PHE A 443 -16.39 5.17 13.39
C PHE A 443 -15.87 5.75 12.06
N SER A 444 -16.76 6.30 11.24
CA SER A 444 -16.37 6.93 9.97
C SER A 444 -15.50 8.18 10.20
N ILE A 445 -15.81 9.01 11.20
CA ILE A 445 -14.96 10.15 11.60
C ILE A 445 -13.62 9.64 12.14
N GLY A 446 -13.63 8.60 12.97
CA GLY A 446 -12.42 7.97 13.50
C GLY A 446 -11.49 7.40 12.43
N TYR A 447 -12.06 6.92 11.32
CA TYR A 447 -11.31 6.47 10.14
C TYR A 447 -10.82 7.65 9.27
N LEU A 448 -11.72 8.57 8.91
CA LEU A 448 -11.41 9.65 7.96
C LEU A 448 -10.45 10.70 8.53
N SER A 449 -10.48 10.97 9.83
CA SER A 449 -9.61 11.96 10.46
C SER A 449 -8.11 11.65 10.28
N PRO A 450 -7.57 10.49 10.73
CA PRO A 450 -6.16 10.16 10.54
C PRO A 450 -5.79 9.96 9.06
N VAL A 451 -6.70 9.42 8.24
CA VAL A 451 -6.46 9.19 6.80
C VAL A 451 -6.39 10.51 6.04
N SER A 452 -7.26 11.48 6.33
CA SER A 452 -7.23 12.79 5.69
C SER A 452 -5.95 13.58 6.03
N LYS A 453 -5.46 13.45 7.27
CA LYS A 453 -4.17 14.00 7.66
C LYS A 453 -3.02 13.36 6.88
N GLN A 454 -3.00 12.03 6.78
CA GLN A 454 -1.99 11.32 5.99
C GLN A 454 -2.03 11.69 4.50
N TYR A 455 -3.22 11.83 3.92
CA TYR A 455 -3.39 12.28 2.54
C TYR A 455 -2.87 13.70 2.34
N SER A 456 -3.17 14.61 3.27
CA SER A 456 -2.62 15.96 3.27
C SER A 456 -1.09 15.92 3.32
N ASP A 457 -0.50 15.17 4.25
CA ASP A 457 0.95 15.10 4.41
C ASP A 457 1.66 14.52 3.17
N THR A 458 1.06 13.57 2.47
CA THR A 458 1.60 13.00 1.22
C THR A 458 1.41 13.89 0.00
N VAL A 459 0.32 14.66 -0.08
CA VAL A 459 0.11 15.60 -1.20
C VAL A 459 0.94 16.88 -1.05
N TRP A 460 0.99 17.46 0.15
CA TRP A 460 1.67 18.74 0.39
C TRP A 460 3.19 18.65 0.55
N THR A 461 3.76 17.45 0.69
CA THR A 461 5.22 17.27 0.67
C THR A 461 5.78 17.09 -0.76
N ASN A 462 4.90 16.94 -1.76
CA ASN A 462 5.27 16.74 -3.17
C ASN A 462 5.06 18.00 -4.04
N ASN A 463 4.62 19.11 -3.45
CA ASN A 463 4.63 20.47 -4.04
C ASN A 463 5.60 21.36 -3.24
#